data_AF-C9RD11-F1
#
_entry.id   AF-C9RD11-F1
#
_cell.length_a   1.000
_cell.length_b   1.000
_cell.length_c   1.000
_cell.angle_alpha   90.00
_cell.angle_beta   90.00
_cell.angle_gamma   90.00
#
_symmetry.space_group_name_H-M   'P 1'
#
loop_
_entity.id
_entity.type
_entity.pdbx_description
1 polymer ?
#
loop_
_entity_poly.entity_id
_entity_poly.type
_entity_poly.pdbx_seq_one_letter_code
_entity_poly.pdbx_strand_id
1 'polypeptide(L)'
;MMGQKVRQCSMFFGCWHSLIPENHFLRQVERVVDFSFIRKKVAHLYSHTGRPSIDPEVLIRILLIGYFYGITSERELMEQIRVNLAFREFIGYELDEEIPDHSTLSKNRHGRFKGTSVFQEIFDEIVRQCMAAGLVAGKHLSFDGTTIQANASYDSMVPRRVVEMSPAEYIQKVEQENPVTPEVEEEQQMSMEEGTTLDDSGTPPGSNGNFCSVASGPEDALVTDDTADTPQEGLSFASKAGGGKKMSGKSRRSEKKTNATHISRTDPDARIFARPGQPKKLGYIECVTVDSLYNIITGVEVIPGNADEARVLVPMITSQMFKFGFRVDSVSGDKAHGESRVYKELLALGIKPFIPHQNFHETNRNIWPQEKFRYDAKEDCYICPNGKVLRYQGCIDRGIMKVYRTRPRDCKDCPYKSQRTTSEKVGRTIKRHVDARVFEYVDRLLKRPEAREAAIWRRTGPETVFGEAKEYHGLRRAKFRGLEHVKEQCLLTATAQNIKRMVKALTRRKPPKVREAAMPARTLKANQVQTRSSFSLIQSNLTALCSGPIVFQRAIA
;
A
#
# COMPACT_ATOMS: atom_id res chain seq x y z
N MET A 1 45.73 -7.32 -40.03
CA MET A 1 46.00 -5.86 -40.00
C MET A 1 45.12 -5.22 -38.95
N MET A 2 45.65 -4.34 -38.12
CA MET A 2 44.85 -3.58 -37.15
C MET A 2 44.19 -2.42 -37.87
N GLY A 3 42.85 -2.38 -37.90
CA GLY A 3 42.11 -1.29 -38.51
C GLY A 3 42.28 0.01 -37.70
N GLN A 4 42.60 1.11 -38.39
CA GLN A 4 42.58 2.45 -37.80
C GLN A 4 41.34 3.20 -38.32
N LYS A 5 40.57 3.80 -37.39
CA LYS A 5 39.41 4.64 -37.72
C LYS A 5 39.71 6.09 -37.34
N VAL A 6 39.81 6.96 -38.33
CA VAL A 6 39.95 8.41 -38.14
C VAL A 6 38.56 9.01 -37.88
N ARG A 7 38.43 9.82 -36.81
CA ARG A 7 37.16 10.51 -36.50
C ARG A 7 37.04 11.74 -37.41
N GLN A 8 36.04 11.75 -38.29
CA GLN A 8 35.70 12.90 -39.13
C GLN A 8 34.32 13.42 -38.73
N CYS A 9 34.16 14.74 -38.60
CA CYS A 9 32.84 15.36 -38.49
C CYS A 9 32.28 15.53 -39.91
N SER A 10 31.15 14.89 -40.19
CA SER A 10 30.41 15.03 -41.45
C SER A 10 28.98 15.44 -41.14
N MET A 11 28.36 16.21 -42.03
CA MET A 11 26.93 16.52 -41.94
C MET A 11 26.11 15.25 -42.21
N PHE A 12 25.09 15.02 -41.39
CA PHE A 12 24.15 13.93 -41.59
C PHE A 12 23.00 14.39 -42.50
N PHE A 13 22.88 13.76 -43.67
CA PHE A 13 21.76 13.97 -44.60
C PHE A 13 20.87 12.73 -44.59
N GLY A 14 19.69 12.82 -43.97
CA GLY A 14 18.72 11.73 -43.88
C GLY A 14 17.70 11.93 -42.77
N CYS A 15 16.68 11.07 -42.73
CA CYS A 15 15.73 11.03 -41.63
C CYS A 15 16.37 10.31 -40.44
N TRP A 16 16.62 11.03 -39.34
CA TRP A 16 17.29 10.46 -38.16
C TRP A 16 16.45 9.36 -37.49
N HIS A 17 15.13 9.37 -37.64
CA HIS A 17 14.25 8.29 -37.19
C HIS A 17 14.63 6.94 -37.80
N SER A 18 15.17 6.90 -39.03
CA SER A 18 15.60 5.63 -39.65
C SER A 18 16.78 4.94 -38.92
N LEU A 19 17.50 5.68 -38.07
CA LEU A 19 18.58 5.16 -37.23
C LEU A 19 18.06 4.34 -36.05
N ILE A 20 16.78 4.49 -35.69
CA ILE A 20 16.14 3.76 -34.61
C ILE A 20 15.52 2.48 -35.17
N PRO A 21 15.89 1.29 -34.68
CA PRO A 21 15.33 0.03 -35.17
C PRO A 21 13.81 -0.05 -35.01
N GLU A 22 13.12 -0.63 -36.00
CA GLU A 22 11.66 -0.81 -35.96
C GLU A 22 11.16 -1.70 -34.82
N ASN A 23 12.02 -2.59 -34.32
CA ASN A 23 11.77 -3.45 -33.19
C ASN A 23 12.28 -2.84 -31.86
N HIS A 24 12.67 -1.57 -31.83
CA HIS A 24 13.07 -0.90 -30.59
C HIS A 24 11.91 -0.88 -29.58
N PHE A 25 12.22 -1.06 -28.29
CA PHE A 25 11.21 -1.20 -27.24
C PHE A 25 10.23 -0.01 -27.18
N LEU A 26 10.73 1.23 -27.23
CA LEU A 26 9.87 2.42 -27.14
C LEU A 26 8.94 2.58 -28.36
N ARG A 27 9.34 2.12 -29.55
CA ARG A 27 8.43 2.05 -30.71
C ARG A 27 7.35 1.00 -30.53
N GLN A 28 7.69 -0.12 -29.90
CA GLN A 28 6.68 -1.12 -29.55
C GLN A 28 5.71 -0.59 -28.51
N VAL A 29 6.17 0.20 -27.54
CA VAL A 29 5.31 0.88 -26.57
C VAL A 29 4.33 1.80 -27.28
N GLU A 30 4.81 2.64 -28.20
CA GLU A 30 3.96 3.58 -28.96
C GLU A 30 2.85 2.89 -29.76
N ARG A 31 3.14 1.71 -30.32
CA ARG A 31 2.16 0.92 -31.07
C ARG A 31 1.08 0.28 -30.20
N VAL A 32 1.38 0.10 -28.91
CA VAL A 32 0.62 -0.78 -28.00
C VAL A 32 -0.15 0.03 -26.96
N VAL A 33 0.38 1.19 -26.55
CA VAL A 33 -0.21 2.04 -25.52
C VAL A 33 -0.74 3.32 -26.16
N ASP A 34 -1.98 3.66 -25.89
CA ASP A 34 -2.51 5.00 -26.18
C ASP A 34 -2.24 5.93 -24.99
N PHE A 35 -1.48 7.01 -25.19
CA PHE A 35 -1.19 8.01 -24.16
C PHE A 35 -2.08 9.26 -24.24
N SER A 36 -2.94 9.37 -25.28
CA SER A 36 -3.75 10.56 -25.53
C SER A 36 -4.76 10.86 -24.40
N PHE A 37 -5.12 9.84 -23.61
CA PHE A 37 -6.01 9.97 -22.45
C PHE A 37 -5.44 10.90 -21.37
N ILE A 38 -4.11 11.05 -21.30
CA ILE A 38 -3.44 11.81 -20.22
C ILE A 38 -3.93 13.25 -20.25
N ARG A 39 -3.96 13.88 -21.44
CA ARG A 39 -4.41 15.27 -21.60
C ARG A 39 -5.82 15.47 -21.06
N LYS A 40 -6.74 14.53 -21.34
CA LYS A 40 -8.12 14.58 -20.85
C LYS A 40 -8.20 14.50 -19.33
N LYS A 41 -7.45 13.58 -18.72
CA LYS A 41 -7.48 13.37 -17.26
C LYS A 41 -6.94 14.57 -16.49
N VAL A 42 -5.86 15.19 -16.97
CA VAL A 42 -5.22 16.28 -16.24
C VAL A 42 -5.72 17.67 -16.64
N ALA A 43 -6.58 17.81 -17.66
CA ALA A 43 -7.00 19.10 -18.20
C ALA A 43 -7.48 20.10 -17.13
N HIS A 44 -8.19 19.63 -16.10
CA HIS A 44 -8.70 20.45 -14.99
C HIS A 44 -7.61 21.08 -14.11
N LEU A 45 -6.36 20.60 -14.22
CA LEU A 45 -5.19 21.14 -13.49
C LEU A 45 -4.41 22.19 -14.29
N TYR A 46 -4.86 22.51 -15.51
CA TYR A 46 -4.20 23.43 -16.42
C TYR A 46 -5.09 24.65 -16.68
N SER A 47 -4.47 25.83 -16.69
CA SER A 47 -5.12 27.07 -17.07
C SER A 47 -5.37 27.08 -18.59
N HIS A 48 -6.49 27.67 -18.99
CA HIS A 48 -6.82 27.96 -20.38
C HIS A 48 -6.12 29.25 -20.90
N THR A 49 -5.51 30.02 -20.01
CA THR A 49 -4.81 31.28 -20.31
C THR A 49 -3.39 31.31 -19.74
N GLY A 50 -2.52 32.12 -20.34
CA GLY A 50 -1.13 32.32 -19.90
C GLY A 50 -0.08 31.62 -20.78
N ARG A 51 1.15 31.53 -20.28
CA ARG A 51 2.25 30.86 -20.99
C ARG A 51 1.94 29.36 -21.11
N PRO A 52 2.00 28.77 -22.33
CA PRO A 52 1.83 27.34 -22.50
C PRO A 52 2.80 26.55 -21.62
N SER A 53 2.26 25.62 -20.83
CA SER A 53 3.05 24.66 -20.10
C SER A 53 3.53 23.55 -21.03
N ILE A 54 4.52 22.78 -20.56
CA ILE A 54 4.93 21.53 -21.21
C ILE A 54 3.73 20.58 -21.28
N ASP A 55 3.61 19.88 -22.41
CA ASP A 55 2.55 18.90 -22.63
C ASP A 55 2.55 17.84 -21.51
N PRO A 56 1.44 17.63 -20.79
CA PRO A 56 1.36 16.60 -19.77
C PRO A 56 1.65 15.19 -20.29
N GLU A 57 1.34 14.88 -21.55
CA GLU A 57 1.67 13.59 -22.14
C GLU A 57 3.19 13.38 -22.18
N VAL A 58 3.92 14.41 -22.61
CA VAL A 58 5.40 14.43 -22.62
C VAL A 58 5.96 14.25 -21.21
N LEU A 59 5.41 14.95 -20.21
CA LEU A 59 5.87 14.82 -18.82
C LEU A 59 5.78 13.37 -18.32
N ILE A 60 4.66 12.69 -18.59
CA ILE A 60 4.48 11.29 -18.19
C ILE A 60 5.38 10.36 -19.00
N ARG A 61 5.54 10.59 -20.32
CA ARG A 61 6.48 9.81 -21.16
C ARG A 61 7.91 9.91 -20.66
N ILE A 62 8.38 11.11 -20.28
CA ILE A 62 9.71 11.31 -19.67
C ILE A 62 9.84 10.49 -18.40
N LEU A 63 8.86 10.58 -17.48
CA LEU A 63 8.87 9.78 -16.26
C LEU A 63 8.93 8.28 -16.56
N LEU A 64 8.11 7.80 -17.51
CA LEU A 64 8.09 6.40 -17.91
C LEU A 64 9.42 5.92 -18.48
N ILE A 65 10.16 6.73 -19.26
CA ILE A 65 11.54 6.39 -19.68
C ILE A 65 12.40 6.12 -18.43
N GLY A 66 12.34 7.01 -17.43
CA GLY A 66 13.07 6.83 -16.18
C GLY A 66 12.78 5.49 -15.51
N TYR A 67 11.50 5.11 -15.40
CA TYR A 67 11.12 3.82 -14.85
C TYR A 67 11.45 2.65 -15.77
N PHE A 68 11.32 2.75 -17.09
CA PHE A 68 11.62 1.65 -18.01
C PHE A 68 13.08 1.22 -17.97
N TYR A 69 13.98 2.20 -17.87
CA TYR A 69 15.43 2.00 -17.90
C TYR A 69 16.09 2.07 -16.51
N GLY A 70 15.31 2.24 -15.44
CA GLY A 70 15.84 2.26 -14.07
C GLY A 70 16.66 3.51 -13.74
N ILE A 71 16.45 4.62 -14.47
CA ILE A 71 17.13 5.90 -14.24
C ILE A 71 16.44 6.61 -13.08
N THR A 72 17.11 6.64 -11.92
CA THR A 72 16.51 7.17 -10.68
C THR A 72 16.66 8.69 -10.56
N SER A 73 17.74 9.25 -11.12
CA SER A 73 18.03 10.69 -11.12
C SER A 73 17.31 11.39 -12.26
N GLU A 74 16.50 12.40 -11.94
CA GLU A 74 15.83 13.22 -12.96
C GLU A 74 16.82 14.06 -13.79
N ARG A 75 17.99 14.41 -13.22
CA ARG A 75 19.05 15.10 -13.98
C ARG A 75 19.66 14.17 -15.02
N GLU A 76 20.01 12.96 -14.57
CA GLU A 76 20.56 11.93 -15.44
C GLU A 76 19.56 11.55 -16.53
N LEU A 77 18.27 11.46 -16.20
CA LEU A 77 17.21 11.21 -17.16
C LEU A 77 17.19 12.26 -18.27
N MET A 78 17.26 13.55 -17.94
CA MET A 78 17.30 14.61 -18.95
C MET A 78 18.60 14.59 -19.78
N GLU A 79 19.75 14.30 -19.16
CA GLU A 79 21.02 14.11 -19.90
C GLU A 79 20.95 12.92 -20.86
N GLN A 80 20.31 11.82 -20.45
CA GLN A 80 20.10 10.66 -21.32
C GLN A 80 19.15 11.00 -22.48
N ILE A 81 18.07 11.75 -22.23
CA ILE A 81 17.15 12.22 -23.28
C ILE A 81 17.91 13.11 -24.27
N ARG A 82 18.83 13.96 -23.81
CA ARG A 82 19.64 14.84 -24.67
C ARG A 82 20.47 14.07 -25.69
N VAL A 83 21.03 12.91 -25.31
CA VAL A 83 21.97 12.15 -26.15
C VAL A 83 21.35 10.94 -26.84
N ASN A 84 20.15 10.49 -26.42
CA ASN A 84 19.53 9.27 -26.92
C ASN A 84 18.40 9.56 -27.92
N LEU A 85 18.63 9.23 -29.18
CA LEU A 85 17.67 9.40 -30.27
C LEU A 85 16.33 8.71 -29.99
N ALA A 86 16.35 7.47 -29.47
CA ALA A 86 15.12 6.74 -29.20
C ALA A 86 14.28 7.35 -28.07
N PHE A 87 14.93 8.05 -27.14
CA PHE A 87 14.22 8.74 -26.06
C PHE A 87 13.54 10.00 -26.61
N ARG A 88 14.25 10.77 -27.45
CA ARG A 88 13.68 11.94 -28.15
C ARG A 88 12.50 11.58 -29.03
N GLU A 89 12.61 10.51 -29.82
CA GLU A 89 11.52 10.03 -30.66
C GLU A 89 10.30 9.67 -29.81
N PHE A 90 10.50 8.97 -28.69
CA PHE A 90 9.39 8.56 -27.81
C PHE A 90 8.68 9.73 -27.13
N ILE A 91 9.37 10.84 -26.86
CA ILE A 91 8.74 12.05 -26.31
C ILE A 91 8.25 13.02 -27.38
N GLY A 92 8.58 12.77 -28.66
CA GLY A 92 8.15 13.59 -29.79
C GLY A 92 8.95 14.89 -29.98
N TYR A 93 10.22 14.93 -29.56
CA TYR A 93 11.09 16.11 -29.71
C TYR A 93 12.07 15.92 -30.86
N GLU A 94 12.29 16.99 -31.63
CA GLU A 94 13.31 17.02 -32.68
C GLU A 94 14.73 17.22 -32.12
N LEU A 95 15.74 17.09 -32.97
CA LEU A 95 17.15 17.18 -32.55
C LEU A 95 17.58 18.61 -32.18
N ASP A 96 16.99 19.60 -32.83
CA ASP A 96 17.21 21.04 -32.64
C ASP A 96 16.27 21.66 -31.60
N GLU A 97 15.24 20.94 -31.16
CA GLU A 97 14.34 21.38 -30.10
C GLU A 97 14.99 21.28 -28.71
N GLU A 98 14.80 22.33 -27.91
CA GLU A 98 15.27 22.37 -26.53
C GLU A 98 14.37 21.51 -25.63
N ILE A 99 14.98 20.53 -24.97
CA ILE A 99 14.26 19.63 -24.06
C ILE A 99 13.94 20.31 -22.72
N PRO A 100 12.88 19.88 -22.02
CA PRO A 100 12.53 20.41 -20.71
C PRO A 100 13.67 20.33 -19.69
N ASP A 101 13.80 21.35 -18.83
CA ASP A 101 14.71 21.23 -17.68
C ASP A 101 14.18 20.23 -16.65
N HIS A 102 15.09 19.51 -15.98
CA HIS A 102 14.78 18.53 -14.93
C HIS A 102 13.88 19.08 -13.82
N SER A 103 13.99 20.38 -13.48
CA SER A 103 13.17 21.02 -12.45
C SER A 103 11.69 21.06 -12.81
N THR A 104 11.35 20.88 -14.09
CA THR A 104 9.96 20.83 -14.53
C THR A 104 9.26 19.60 -13.94
N LEU A 105 9.94 18.45 -13.86
CA LEU A 105 9.35 17.23 -13.30
C LEU A 105 9.04 17.41 -11.81
N SER A 106 9.98 17.97 -11.05
CA SER A 106 9.82 18.19 -9.61
C SER A 106 8.80 19.27 -9.29
N LYS A 107 8.76 20.38 -10.04
CA LYS A 107 7.75 21.45 -9.89
C LYS A 107 6.33 20.95 -10.16
N ASN A 108 6.17 20.10 -11.17
CA ASN A 108 4.87 19.49 -11.47
C ASN A 108 4.40 18.53 -10.38
N ARG A 109 5.30 17.68 -9.89
CA ARG A 109 4.99 16.73 -8.82
C ARG A 109 4.56 17.43 -7.52
N HIS A 110 5.35 18.41 -7.05
CA HIS A 110 5.09 19.07 -5.76
C HIS A 110 4.11 20.25 -5.86
N GLY A 111 3.85 20.74 -7.06
CA GLY A 111 2.87 21.79 -7.35
C GLY A 111 1.60 21.20 -7.94
N ARG A 112 1.56 21.08 -9.27
CA ARG A 112 0.34 20.79 -10.04
C ARG A 112 -0.34 19.46 -9.68
N PHE A 113 0.43 18.41 -9.39
CA PHE A 113 -0.12 17.07 -9.11
C PHE A 113 -0.27 16.77 -7.62
N LYS A 114 0.14 17.68 -6.73
CA LYS A 114 0.08 17.48 -5.29
C LYS A 114 -1.37 17.36 -4.83
N GLY A 115 -1.68 16.34 -4.02
CA GLY A 115 -3.03 16.10 -3.50
C GLY A 115 -4.02 15.57 -4.55
N THR A 116 -3.54 15.15 -5.73
CA THR A 116 -4.39 14.64 -6.81
C THR A 116 -4.27 13.13 -6.98
N SER A 117 -5.28 12.50 -7.61
CA SER A 117 -5.28 11.07 -7.96
C SER A 117 -4.65 10.75 -9.32
N VAL A 118 -3.97 11.71 -9.96
CA VAL A 118 -3.52 11.59 -11.37
C VAL A 118 -2.72 10.31 -11.64
N PHE A 119 -1.75 9.98 -10.77
CA PHE A 119 -0.94 8.77 -10.95
C PHE A 119 -1.74 7.47 -10.78
N GLN A 120 -2.75 7.48 -9.89
CA GLN A 120 -3.67 6.36 -9.73
C GLN A 120 -4.53 6.20 -10.98
N GLU A 121 -5.05 7.30 -11.52
CA GLU A 121 -5.88 7.26 -12.72
C GLU A 121 -5.12 6.86 -13.98
N ILE A 122 -3.84 7.24 -14.10
CA ILE A 122 -2.94 6.79 -15.16
C ILE A 122 -2.73 5.28 -15.04
N PHE A 123 -2.39 4.79 -13.86
CA PHE A 123 -2.24 3.36 -13.61
C PHE A 123 -3.53 2.60 -13.96
N ASP A 124 -4.68 3.09 -13.50
CA ASP A 124 -5.98 2.48 -13.75
C ASP A 124 -6.30 2.44 -15.25
N GLU A 125 -5.98 3.49 -16.01
CA GLU A 125 -6.21 3.52 -17.45
C GLU A 125 -5.33 2.52 -18.19
N ILE A 126 -4.08 2.38 -17.79
CA ILE A 126 -3.18 1.36 -18.35
C ILE A 126 -3.70 -0.05 -18.03
N VAL A 127 -4.27 -0.28 -16.84
CA VAL A 127 -4.96 -1.54 -16.52
C VAL A 127 -6.18 -1.73 -17.44
N ARG A 128 -6.99 -0.70 -17.69
CA ARG A 128 -8.13 -0.77 -18.65
C ARG A 128 -7.66 -1.12 -20.06
N GLN A 129 -6.54 -0.56 -20.53
CA GLN A 129 -5.97 -0.92 -21.82
C GLN A 129 -5.49 -2.39 -21.85
N CYS A 130 -4.87 -2.87 -20.77
CA CYS A 130 -4.53 -4.30 -20.64
C CYS A 130 -5.78 -5.20 -20.68
N MET A 131 -6.86 -4.79 -20.03
CA MET A 131 -8.15 -5.50 -20.06
C MET A 131 -8.76 -5.49 -21.46
N ALA A 132 -8.76 -4.35 -22.15
CA ALA A 132 -9.25 -4.23 -23.52
C ALA A 132 -8.45 -5.11 -24.50
N ALA A 133 -7.15 -5.28 -24.25
CA ALA A 133 -6.28 -6.19 -24.98
C ALA A 133 -6.44 -7.68 -24.58
N GLY A 134 -7.33 -8.01 -23.65
CA GLY A 134 -7.59 -9.38 -23.19
C GLY A 134 -6.49 -9.98 -22.31
N LEU A 135 -5.66 -9.13 -21.68
CA LEU A 135 -4.51 -9.55 -20.87
C LEU A 135 -4.85 -9.76 -19.38
N VAL A 136 -6.09 -9.49 -18.99
CA VAL A 136 -6.57 -9.62 -17.61
C VAL A 136 -7.80 -10.53 -17.61
N ALA A 137 -7.75 -11.62 -16.86
CA ALA A 137 -8.91 -12.50 -16.70
C ALA A 137 -9.86 -11.99 -15.61
N GLY A 138 -9.30 -11.39 -14.55
CA GLY A 138 -10.05 -10.88 -13.40
C GLY A 138 -10.59 -11.96 -12.46
N LYS A 139 -10.30 -13.24 -12.72
CA LYS A 139 -10.85 -14.39 -11.98
C LYS A 139 -10.03 -14.76 -10.74
N HIS A 140 -8.70 -14.77 -10.86
CA HIS A 140 -7.81 -15.10 -9.77
C HIS A 140 -6.78 -13.99 -9.59
N LEU A 141 -6.74 -13.45 -8.37
CA LEU A 141 -5.78 -12.44 -7.95
C LEU A 141 -4.82 -13.00 -6.90
N SER A 142 -3.53 -12.74 -7.09
CA SER A 142 -2.53 -12.98 -6.06
C SER A 142 -2.20 -11.67 -5.34
N PHE A 143 -2.35 -11.67 -4.02
CA PHE A 143 -2.01 -10.55 -3.14
C PHE A 143 -0.72 -10.85 -2.39
N ASP A 144 0.19 -9.88 -2.34
CA ASP A 144 1.41 -9.97 -1.54
C ASP A 144 1.96 -8.56 -1.26
N GLY A 145 2.84 -8.46 -0.28
CA GLY A 145 3.49 -7.22 0.15
C GLY A 145 5.01 -7.26 0.04
N THR A 146 5.61 -6.13 -0.31
CA THR A 146 7.07 -5.99 -0.36
C THR A 146 7.53 -4.73 0.37
N THR A 147 8.65 -4.83 1.08
CA THR A 147 9.17 -3.70 1.85
C THR A 147 10.06 -2.82 0.99
N ILE A 148 9.88 -1.50 1.13
CA ILE A 148 10.65 -0.44 0.50
C ILE A 148 11.39 0.34 1.58
N GLN A 149 12.71 0.50 1.45
CA GLN A 149 13.49 1.29 2.41
C GLN A 149 13.19 2.79 2.24
N ALA A 150 12.94 3.52 3.32
CA ALA A 150 12.65 4.96 3.25
C ALA A 150 13.83 5.80 2.73
N ASN A 151 13.54 7.00 2.23
CA ASN A 151 14.54 8.04 1.98
C ASN A 151 14.88 8.81 3.28
N ALA A 152 15.13 8.06 4.34
CA ALA A 152 15.45 8.57 5.67
C ALA A 152 16.43 7.62 6.38
N SER A 153 17.33 8.19 7.19
CA SER A 153 18.23 7.40 8.03
C SER A 153 17.53 6.97 9.31
N TYR A 154 17.84 5.78 9.82
CA TYR A 154 17.42 5.34 11.17
C TYR A 154 17.93 6.29 12.27
N ASP A 155 19.03 7.00 12.02
CA ASP A 155 19.59 7.98 12.94
C ASP A 155 18.84 9.31 12.95
N SER A 156 18.03 9.59 11.92
CA SER A 156 17.16 10.78 11.86
C SER A 156 15.98 10.73 12.84
N MET A 157 15.80 9.61 13.54
CA MET A 157 14.72 9.40 14.47
C MET A 157 14.92 10.20 15.74
N VAL A 158 13.93 11.00 16.09
CA VAL A 158 13.87 11.81 17.30
C VAL A 158 12.78 11.26 18.22
N PRO A 159 12.91 11.43 19.55
CA PRO A 159 11.84 11.10 20.48
C PRO A 159 10.55 11.81 20.08
N ARG A 160 9.44 11.09 20.08
CA ARG A 160 8.12 11.64 19.84
C ARG A 160 7.78 12.48 21.08
N ARG A 161 7.91 13.80 20.98
CA ARG A 161 7.35 14.69 21.99
C ARG A 161 5.84 14.63 21.82
N VAL A 162 5.17 13.87 22.68
CA VAL A 162 3.75 14.08 22.93
C VAL A 162 3.70 15.41 23.66
N VAL A 163 3.40 16.49 22.93
CA VAL A 163 3.04 17.73 23.60
C VAL A 163 1.63 17.46 24.13
N GLU A 164 1.54 17.21 25.44
CA GLU A 164 0.24 17.02 26.12
C GLU A 164 -0.63 18.28 26.05
N MET A 165 -0.01 19.43 25.76
CA MET A 165 -0.70 20.69 25.52
C MET A 165 -1.24 20.77 24.10
N SER A 166 -2.49 21.20 23.99
CA SER A 166 -3.10 21.58 22.72
C SER A 166 -2.30 22.71 22.03
N PRO A 167 -2.36 22.85 20.69
CA PRO A 167 -1.72 23.95 19.99
C PRO A 167 -2.09 25.33 20.54
N ALA A 168 -3.33 25.49 21.03
CA ALA A 168 -3.81 26.71 21.67
C ALA A 168 -3.10 27.00 22.99
N GLU A 169 -2.94 25.99 23.86
CA GLU A 169 -2.21 26.13 25.13
C GLU A 169 -0.71 26.40 24.90
N TYR A 170 -0.12 25.83 23.84
CA TYR A 170 1.27 26.13 23.47
C TYR A 170 1.44 27.57 22.99
N ILE A 171 0.53 28.07 22.14
CA ILE A 171 0.56 29.46 21.66
C ILE A 171 0.37 30.43 22.83
N GLN A 172 -0.61 30.18 23.71
CA GLN A 172 -0.80 31.00 24.91
C GLN A 172 0.44 31.01 25.81
N LYS A 173 1.12 29.87 25.96
CA LYS A 173 2.36 29.80 26.73
C LYS A 173 3.48 30.62 26.07
N VAL A 174 3.62 30.57 24.74
CA VAL A 174 4.60 31.37 24.01
C VAL A 174 4.27 32.87 24.09
N GLU A 175 2.99 33.25 23.99
CA GLU A 175 2.53 34.64 24.16
C GLU A 175 2.76 35.16 25.58
N GLN A 176 2.62 34.30 26.60
CA GLN A 176 2.97 34.64 27.98
C GLN A 176 4.48 34.73 28.22
N GLU A 177 5.28 33.88 27.55
CA GLU A 177 6.74 33.90 27.64
C GLU A 177 7.36 35.07 26.85
N ASN A 178 6.66 35.60 25.85
CA ASN A 178 7.08 36.74 25.03
C ASN A 178 5.94 37.78 24.92
N PRO A 179 5.63 38.51 26.00
CA PRO A 179 4.61 39.55 25.95
C PRO A 179 5.07 40.67 25.01
N VAL A 180 4.33 40.88 23.93
CA VAL A 180 4.52 42.06 23.06
C VAL A 180 4.05 43.28 23.86
N THR A 181 4.98 44.13 24.27
CA THR A 181 4.63 45.45 24.82
C THR A 181 4.02 46.28 23.70
N PRO A 182 2.80 46.81 23.84
CA PRO A 182 2.29 47.78 22.89
C PRO A 182 3.18 49.03 22.97
N GLU A 183 3.75 49.41 21.82
CA GLU A 183 4.47 50.68 21.67
C GLU A 183 3.47 51.81 21.95
N VAL A 184 3.80 52.64 22.95
CA VAL A 184 3.02 53.84 23.28
C VAL A 184 3.32 54.89 22.22
N GLU A 185 2.32 55.28 21.44
CA GLU A 185 2.40 56.43 20.53
C GLU A 185 2.51 57.71 21.38
N GLU A 186 3.70 58.30 21.46
CA GLU A 186 3.90 59.64 22.02
C GLU A 186 3.52 60.69 20.97
N GLU A 187 2.36 61.32 21.17
CA GLU A 187 1.97 62.55 20.46
C GLU A 187 2.93 63.69 20.85
N GLN A 188 3.77 64.15 19.91
CA GLN A 188 4.49 65.42 20.02
C GLN A 188 3.78 66.51 19.22
N GLN A 189 3.07 67.38 19.94
CA GLN A 189 2.64 68.70 19.46
C GLN A 189 3.83 69.65 19.36
N MET A 190 4.09 70.18 18.15
CA MET A 190 4.76 71.47 17.99
C MET A 190 4.19 72.22 16.76
N SER A 191 3.98 73.51 16.98
CA SER A 191 3.20 74.46 16.21
C SER A 191 3.94 75.12 15.03
N MET A 192 3.16 75.37 13.97
CA MET A 192 3.14 76.53 13.05
C MET A 192 4.46 77.07 12.46
N GLU A 193 4.57 77.03 11.12
CA GLU A 193 4.87 78.23 10.31
C GLU A 193 4.35 78.06 8.87
N GLU A 194 3.95 79.19 8.29
CA GLU A 194 3.08 79.39 7.12
C GLU A 194 3.76 79.10 5.77
N GLY A 195 2.95 78.89 4.71
CA GLY A 195 3.43 79.15 3.34
C GLY A 195 2.72 78.45 2.17
N THR A 196 1.60 79.04 1.74
CA THR A 196 1.17 79.20 0.33
C THR A 196 0.74 78.00 -0.55
N THR A 197 -0.59 77.89 -0.68
CA THR A 197 -1.44 77.95 -1.90
C THR A 197 -1.37 76.91 -3.03
N LEU A 198 -2.60 76.58 -3.46
CA LEU A 198 -3.12 76.11 -4.76
C LEU A 198 -3.43 74.59 -4.83
N ASP A 199 -4.67 74.16 -4.54
CA ASP A 199 -5.86 74.07 -5.46
C ASP A 199 -5.86 72.71 -6.19
N ASP A 200 -6.90 71.89 -6.34
CA ASP A 200 -8.34 71.98 -6.05
C ASP A 200 -8.96 70.57 -6.26
N SER A 201 -10.04 70.29 -5.53
CA SER A 201 -11.13 69.32 -5.79
C SER A 201 -10.83 67.80 -5.80
N GLY A 202 -11.62 66.92 -5.18
CA GLY A 202 -12.90 67.05 -4.49
C GLY A 202 -13.28 65.72 -3.80
N THR A 203 -13.87 65.88 -2.63
CA THR A 203 -14.31 64.88 -1.63
C THR A 203 -15.54 64.07 -2.10
N PRO A 204 -15.81 62.88 -1.52
CA PRO A 204 -16.86 61.92 -1.89
C PRO A 204 -18.18 62.25 -1.14
N PRO A 205 -19.25 61.41 -1.03
CA PRO A 205 -19.25 60.19 -0.19
C PRO A 205 -20.35 59.12 -0.48
N GLY A 206 -20.28 58.03 0.30
CA GLY A 206 -21.46 57.30 0.80
C GLY A 206 -21.85 56.03 0.01
N SER A 207 -22.22 54.91 0.63
CA SER A 207 -22.53 54.67 2.04
C SER A 207 -22.75 53.17 2.29
N ASN A 208 -22.26 52.72 3.46
CA ASN A 208 -22.89 51.81 4.42
C ASN A 208 -23.32 50.39 4.04
N GLY A 209 -22.85 49.43 4.85
CA GLY A 209 -23.64 48.22 5.13
C GLY A 209 -22.89 47.03 5.75
N ASN A 210 -22.68 47.09 7.07
CA ASN A 210 -22.69 45.97 8.03
C ASN A 210 -21.81 44.71 7.87
N PHE A 211 -20.89 44.60 8.84
CA PHE A 211 -20.71 43.52 9.82
C PHE A 211 -21.71 42.33 9.78
N CYS A 212 -21.23 41.09 9.71
CA CYS A 212 -21.14 40.14 10.84
C CYS A 212 -20.84 38.69 10.40
N SER A 213 -20.14 38.00 11.29
CA SER A 213 -19.66 36.61 11.34
C SER A 213 -20.68 35.48 11.20
N VAL A 214 -20.26 34.33 10.65
CA VAL A 214 -20.75 32.97 10.97
C VAL A 214 -19.56 32.00 10.80
N ALA A 215 -18.91 31.61 11.90
CA ALA A 215 -19.05 30.32 12.60
C ALA A 215 -18.55 29.09 11.81
N SER A 216 -17.40 28.56 12.23
CA SER A 216 -16.95 27.20 11.95
C SER A 216 -16.88 26.44 13.27
N GLY A 217 -17.85 25.57 13.51
CA GLY A 217 -17.82 24.60 14.60
C GLY A 217 -16.84 23.46 14.32
N PRO A 218 -16.46 22.70 15.37
CA PRO A 218 -15.48 21.63 15.27
C PRO A 218 -16.17 20.29 14.96
N GLU A 219 -15.48 19.37 14.28
CA GLU A 219 -15.52 17.93 14.56
C GLU A 219 -14.56 17.18 13.62
N ASP A 220 -13.52 16.60 14.19
CA ASP A 220 -13.03 15.27 13.81
C ASP A 220 -12.15 14.74 14.95
N ALA A 221 -12.81 14.01 15.85
CA ALA A 221 -12.21 13.27 16.93
C ALA A 221 -11.39 12.11 16.37
N LEU A 222 -10.06 12.24 16.44
CA LEU A 222 -9.13 11.12 16.29
C LEU A 222 -9.33 10.17 17.48
N VAL A 223 -10.04 9.06 17.23
CA VAL A 223 -10.07 7.92 18.13
C VAL A 223 -8.65 7.34 18.20
N THR A 224 -7.99 7.58 19.32
CA THR A 224 -6.78 6.87 19.74
C THR A 224 -7.16 5.43 20.07
N ASP A 225 -6.57 4.45 19.40
CA ASP A 225 -6.64 3.05 19.86
C ASP A 225 -5.24 2.55 20.21
N ASP A 226 -5.08 2.31 21.51
CA ASP A 226 -3.90 1.83 22.19
C ASP A 226 -3.66 0.35 21.86
N THR A 227 -2.81 0.06 20.89
CA THR A 227 -2.13 -1.24 20.86
C THR A 227 -0.90 -1.18 21.77
N ALA A 228 -1.13 -1.37 23.06
CA ALA A 228 -0.09 -1.65 24.04
C ALA A 228 0.67 -2.94 23.63
N ASP A 229 1.92 -2.77 23.19
CA ASP A 229 2.92 -3.82 23.06
C ASP A 229 3.14 -4.45 24.43
N THR A 230 2.64 -5.68 24.64
CA THR A 230 2.98 -6.47 25.83
C THR A 230 4.16 -7.39 25.47
N PRO A 231 5.33 -7.28 26.14
CA PRO A 231 6.44 -8.19 25.88
C PRO A 231 6.13 -9.56 26.48
N GLN A 232 5.91 -10.58 25.65
CA GLN A 232 5.99 -11.98 26.07
C GLN A 232 7.45 -12.43 25.96
N GLU A 233 8.24 -12.23 27.01
CA GLU A 233 9.48 -12.97 27.23
C GLU A 233 9.31 -13.89 28.45
N GLY A 234 9.38 -15.19 28.20
CA GLY A 234 9.32 -16.23 29.22
C GLY A 234 10.54 -16.15 30.14
N LEU A 235 10.26 -15.98 31.43
CA LEU A 235 11.23 -16.12 32.51
C LEU A 235 11.65 -17.59 32.63
N SER A 236 12.86 -17.92 32.21
CA SER A 236 13.57 -19.13 32.66
C SER A 236 14.59 -18.74 33.72
N PHE A 237 14.29 -19.13 34.96
CA PHE A 237 15.22 -19.10 36.10
C PHE A 237 16.24 -20.25 35.94
N ALA A 238 17.53 -19.92 35.89
CA ALA A 238 18.61 -20.87 36.15
C ALA A 238 19.73 -20.19 36.96
N SER A 239 20.28 -20.96 37.89
CA SER A 239 20.93 -20.53 39.13
C SER A 239 22.43 -20.24 39.00
N LYS A 240 22.91 -19.43 39.95
CA LYS A 240 24.27 -18.96 40.29
C LYS A 240 25.49 -19.88 40.02
N ALA A 241 26.55 -19.25 39.52
CA ALA A 241 27.92 -19.11 40.10
C ALA A 241 28.67 -18.11 39.19
N GLY A 242 29.49 -17.12 39.58
CA GLY A 242 30.28 -16.84 40.76
C GLY A 242 31.64 -16.34 40.23
N GLY A 243 31.97 -15.04 40.34
CA GLY A 243 33.34 -14.53 40.17
C GLY A 243 33.52 -13.27 39.31
N GLY A 244 34.10 -12.22 39.94
CA GLY A 244 35.02 -11.30 39.26
C GLY A 244 34.46 -10.03 38.64
N LYS A 245 34.30 -8.97 39.45
CA LYS A 245 34.16 -7.57 38.98
C LYS A 245 35.34 -7.17 38.09
N LYS A 246 35.06 -6.73 36.86
CA LYS A 246 35.84 -5.68 36.19
C LYS A 246 34.88 -4.55 35.83
N MET A 247 35.10 -3.38 36.44
CA MET A 247 34.44 -2.13 36.06
C MET A 247 34.94 -1.72 34.68
N SER A 248 34.21 -2.06 33.63
CA SER A 248 34.32 -1.38 32.34
C SER A 248 33.16 -0.37 32.24
N GLY A 249 33.46 0.82 31.73
CA GLY A 249 32.56 1.97 31.70
C GLY A 249 31.18 1.59 31.19
N LYS A 250 30.14 2.09 31.88
CA LYS A 250 28.76 2.05 31.40
C LYS A 250 28.71 2.80 30.07
N SER A 251 28.87 2.07 28.96
CA SER A 251 28.30 2.46 27.68
C SER A 251 26.84 2.80 27.96
N ARG A 252 26.45 4.05 27.75
CA ARG A 252 25.03 4.46 27.75
C ARG A 252 24.35 3.54 26.75
N ARG A 253 23.63 2.54 27.25
CA ARG A 253 22.83 1.63 26.43
C ARG A 253 21.83 2.53 25.72
N SER A 254 22.07 2.84 24.45
CA SER A 254 21.19 3.69 23.67
C SER A 254 19.79 3.08 23.75
N GLU A 255 18.80 3.89 24.16
CA GLU A 255 17.43 3.42 24.29
C GLU A 255 16.97 2.80 22.96
N LYS A 256 16.30 1.65 23.04
CA LYS A 256 15.82 0.95 21.85
C LYS A 256 14.74 1.82 21.20
N LYS A 257 15.03 2.41 20.03
CA LYS A 257 14.04 3.15 19.25
C LYS A 257 12.87 2.24 18.84
N THR A 258 11.64 2.70 19.07
CA THR A 258 10.39 2.06 18.65
C THR A 258 9.48 3.08 17.96
N ASN A 259 8.47 2.61 17.21
CA ASN A 259 7.52 3.50 16.53
C ASN A 259 6.64 4.30 17.51
N ALA A 260 6.42 3.79 18.72
CA ALA A 260 5.69 4.51 19.77
C ALA A 260 6.52 5.68 20.33
N THR A 261 7.82 5.45 20.52
CA THR A 261 8.71 6.40 21.21
C THR A 261 9.42 7.37 20.27
N HIS A 262 9.58 7.03 18.99
CA HIS A 262 10.38 7.80 18.04
C HIS A 262 9.69 7.98 16.69
N ILE A 263 9.93 9.13 16.06
CA ILE A 263 9.49 9.45 14.70
C ILE A 263 10.68 9.97 13.89
N SER A 264 10.72 9.70 12.59
CA SER A 264 11.76 10.30 11.74
C SER A 264 11.46 11.78 11.55
N ARG A 265 12.45 12.64 11.84
CA ARG A 265 12.35 14.08 11.56
C ARG A 265 12.30 14.36 10.05
N THR A 266 12.94 13.51 9.25
CA THR A 266 13.06 13.72 7.80
C THR A 266 11.90 13.14 7.01
N ASP A 267 11.33 12.03 7.46
CA ASP A 267 10.22 11.35 6.79
C ASP A 267 9.21 10.82 7.82
N PRO A 268 8.28 11.68 8.29
CA PRO A 268 7.38 11.36 9.40
C PRO A 268 6.41 10.20 9.15
N ASP A 269 6.20 9.78 7.90
CA ASP A 269 5.33 8.65 7.56
C ASP A 269 6.06 7.30 7.57
N ALA A 270 7.39 7.32 7.41
CA ALA A 270 8.19 6.11 7.47
C ALA A 270 8.15 5.49 8.88
N ARG A 271 8.05 4.16 8.94
CA ARG A 271 7.97 3.42 10.21
C ARG A 271 9.07 2.39 10.30
N ILE A 272 9.52 2.13 11.53
CA ILE A 272 10.46 1.07 11.84
C ILE A 272 9.78 -0.26 11.54
N PHE A 273 10.45 -1.10 10.78
CA PHE A 273 10.11 -2.49 10.59
C PHE A 273 11.36 -3.35 10.70
N ALA A 274 11.17 -4.63 11.04
CA ALA A 274 12.24 -5.60 11.11
C ALA A 274 11.75 -6.92 10.53
N ARG A 275 12.57 -7.53 9.68
CA ARG A 275 12.40 -8.93 9.28
C ARG A 275 13.25 -9.81 10.20
N PRO A 276 12.84 -11.05 10.50
CA PRO A 276 13.65 -11.98 11.29
C PRO A 276 15.08 -12.06 10.76
N GLY A 277 16.07 -11.85 11.63
CA GLY A 277 17.50 -11.90 11.27
C GLY A 277 18.04 -10.67 10.52
N GLN A 278 17.24 -9.64 10.26
CA GLN A 278 17.69 -8.40 9.62
C GLN A 278 17.70 -7.21 10.59
N PRO A 279 18.59 -6.21 10.38
CA PRO A 279 18.57 -4.99 11.18
C PRO A 279 17.25 -4.25 10.98
N LYS A 280 16.82 -3.53 12.02
CA LYS A 280 15.69 -2.59 11.95
C LYS A 280 15.94 -1.55 10.86
N LYS A 281 14.94 -1.31 10.02
CA LYS A 281 14.98 -0.30 8.96
C LYS A 281 13.76 0.60 9.04
N LEU A 282 13.87 1.81 8.51
CA LEU A 282 12.73 2.67 8.24
C LEU A 282 12.22 2.41 6.82
N GLY A 283 10.92 2.36 6.65
CA GLY A 283 10.34 2.17 5.33
C GLY A 283 8.83 2.01 5.31
N TYR A 284 8.40 1.49 4.17
CA TYR A 284 7.03 1.30 3.75
C TYR A 284 6.83 -0.14 3.27
N ILE A 285 5.59 -0.58 3.20
CA ILE A 285 5.19 -1.81 2.54
C ILE A 285 4.35 -1.42 1.32
N GLU A 286 4.76 -1.86 0.14
CA GLU A 286 3.93 -1.84 -1.06
C GLU A 286 3.17 -3.17 -1.13
N CYS A 287 1.85 -3.09 -1.12
CA CYS A 287 0.96 -4.20 -1.35
C CYS A 287 0.49 -4.17 -2.80
N VAL A 288 0.55 -5.31 -3.48
CA VAL A 288 0.09 -5.42 -4.88
C VAL A 288 -0.90 -6.56 -5.03
N THR A 289 -1.76 -6.42 -6.02
CA THR A 289 -2.61 -7.49 -6.53
C THR A 289 -2.26 -7.75 -7.99
N VAL A 290 -2.11 -9.02 -8.34
CA VAL A 290 -1.63 -9.47 -9.65
C VAL A 290 -2.61 -10.45 -10.26
N ASP A 291 -3.08 -10.18 -11.47
CA ASP A 291 -3.92 -11.11 -12.23
C ASP A 291 -3.11 -12.28 -12.79
N SER A 292 -3.67 -13.47 -12.63
CA SER A 292 -3.02 -14.74 -13.01
C SER A 292 -2.84 -14.98 -14.51
N LEU A 293 -3.41 -14.18 -15.43
CA LEU A 293 -3.38 -14.47 -16.87
C LEU A 293 -2.14 -13.93 -17.59
N TYR A 294 -1.69 -12.71 -17.30
CA TYR A 294 -0.43 -12.15 -17.84
C TYR A 294 0.45 -11.52 -16.75
N ASN A 295 0.15 -11.81 -15.49
CA ASN A 295 0.79 -11.19 -14.33
C ASN A 295 0.64 -9.67 -14.35
N ILE A 296 -0.49 -9.17 -14.87
CA ILE A 296 -0.81 -7.74 -14.87
C ILE A 296 -1.11 -7.32 -13.44
N ILE A 297 -0.45 -6.26 -12.99
CA ILE A 297 -0.70 -5.66 -11.69
C ILE A 297 -2.01 -4.89 -11.80
N THR A 298 -3.00 -5.24 -10.99
CA THR A 298 -4.37 -4.70 -11.05
C THR A 298 -4.65 -3.72 -9.92
N GLY A 299 -3.87 -3.76 -8.85
CA GLY A 299 -3.97 -2.81 -7.74
C GLY A 299 -2.65 -2.67 -7.00
N VAL A 300 -2.41 -1.46 -6.50
CA VAL A 300 -1.22 -1.05 -5.75
C VAL A 300 -1.69 -0.22 -4.57
N GLU A 301 -1.20 -0.54 -3.38
CA GLU A 301 -1.40 0.26 -2.18
C GLU A 301 -0.09 0.36 -1.41
N VAL A 302 0.13 1.48 -0.72
CA VAL A 302 1.32 1.67 0.11
C VAL A 302 0.91 1.97 1.52
N ILE A 303 1.46 1.21 2.46
CA ILE A 303 1.21 1.35 3.89
C ILE A 303 2.53 1.60 4.64
N PRO A 304 2.48 2.20 5.84
CA PRO A 304 3.66 2.34 6.68
C PRO A 304 4.30 0.98 7.00
N GLY A 305 5.63 0.95 7.19
CA GLY A 305 6.37 -0.32 7.33
C GLY A 305 5.96 -1.23 8.50
N ASN A 306 5.24 -0.73 9.50
CA ASN A 306 4.73 -1.50 10.64
C ASN A 306 3.24 -1.83 10.55
N ALA A 307 2.57 -1.39 9.49
CA ALA A 307 1.15 -1.63 9.30
C ALA A 307 0.88 -3.08 8.88
N ASP A 308 -0.31 -3.56 9.20
CA ASP A 308 -0.78 -4.89 8.85
C ASP A 308 -1.34 -4.91 7.42
N GLU A 309 -0.59 -5.54 6.51
CA GLU A 309 -0.95 -5.74 5.11
C GLU A 309 -2.23 -6.56 4.91
N ALA A 310 -2.62 -7.43 5.86
CA ALA A 310 -3.87 -8.19 5.77
C ALA A 310 -5.11 -7.27 5.84
N ARG A 311 -4.98 -6.05 6.40
CA ARG A 311 -6.06 -5.05 6.45
C ARG A 311 -6.40 -4.45 5.09
N VAL A 312 -5.43 -4.33 4.19
CA VAL A 312 -5.65 -3.70 2.88
C VAL A 312 -6.07 -4.70 1.79
N LEU A 313 -5.89 -6.00 2.02
CA LEU A 313 -6.21 -7.05 1.05
C LEU A 313 -7.65 -6.96 0.52
N VAL A 314 -8.65 -7.04 1.39
CA VAL A 314 -10.06 -7.05 0.96
C VAL A 314 -10.51 -5.68 0.40
N PRO A 315 -10.18 -4.53 1.03
CA PRO A 315 -10.44 -3.21 0.46
C PRO A 315 -9.86 -3.02 -0.95
N MET A 316 -8.63 -3.50 -1.19
CA MET A 316 -8.02 -3.43 -2.51
C MET A 316 -8.81 -4.23 -3.54
N ILE A 317 -9.23 -5.45 -3.20
CA ILE A 317 -9.96 -6.32 -4.12
C ILE A 317 -11.34 -5.76 -4.44
N THR A 318 -12.07 -5.32 -3.42
CA THR A 318 -13.40 -4.72 -3.59
C THR A 318 -13.35 -3.43 -4.41
N SER A 319 -12.38 -2.56 -4.14
CA SER A 319 -12.13 -1.35 -4.94
C SER A 319 -11.88 -1.68 -6.42
N GLN A 320 -11.10 -2.72 -6.70
CA GLN A 320 -10.81 -3.15 -8.07
C GLN A 320 -12.04 -3.76 -8.77
N MET A 321 -12.81 -4.59 -8.06
CA MET A 321 -14.07 -5.13 -8.60
C MET A 321 -15.03 -4.00 -9.01
N PHE A 322 -15.12 -2.94 -8.20
CA PHE A 322 -15.93 -1.77 -8.53
C PHE A 322 -15.33 -0.97 -9.70
N LYS A 323 -14.03 -0.70 -9.66
CA LYS A 323 -13.33 0.16 -10.63
C LYS A 323 -13.26 -0.45 -12.03
N PHE A 324 -13.03 -1.76 -12.11
CA PHE A 324 -12.78 -2.47 -13.37
C PHE A 324 -13.93 -3.38 -13.79
N GLY A 325 -14.89 -3.67 -12.90
CA GLY A 325 -16.07 -4.47 -13.21
C GLY A 325 -15.79 -5.96 -13.43
N PHE A 326 -14.60 -6.47 -13.10
CA PHE A 326 -14.33 -7.90 -13.17
C PHE A 326 -14.82 -8.64 -11.92
N ARG A 327 -15.19 -9.92 -12.11
CA ARG A 327 -15.64 -10.81 -11.04
C ARG A 327 -14.48 -11.69 -10.57
N VAL A 328 -14.05 -11.48 -9.33
CA VAL A 328 -13.02 -12.30 -8.69
C VAL A 328 -13.63 -13.57 -8.12
N ASP A 329 -13.10 -14.72 -8.51
CA ASP A 329 -13.54 -16.04 -8.04
C ASP A 329 -12.68 -16.54 -6.86
N SER A 330 -11.40 -16.16 -6.84
CA SER A 330 -10.46 -16.63 -5.82
C SER A 330 -9.26 -15.72 -5.64
N VAL A 331 -8.66 -15.81 -4.45
CA VAL A 331 -7.51 -14.99 -4.05
C VAL A 331 -6.47 -15.88 -3.40
N SER A 332 -5.20 -15.70 -3.78
CA SER A 332 -4.06 -16.32 -3.09
C SER A 332 -3.20 -15.28 -2.39
N GLY A 333 -2.52 -15.66 -1.32
CA GLY A 333 -1.63 -14.78 -0.57
C GLY A 333 -0.73 -15.54 0.40
N ASP A 334 0.20 -14.84 1.03
CA ASP A 334 1.08 -15.43 2.03
C ASP A 334 0.32 -15.84 3.30
N LYS A 335 0.94 -16.76 4.06
CA LYS A 335 0.44 -17.25 5.34
C LYS A 335 0.19 -16.13 6.36
N ALA A 336 0.90 -15.01 6.24
CA ALA A 336 0.70 -13.84 7.07
C ALA A 336 -0.71 -13.25 6.96
N HIS A 337 -1.37 -13.33 5.81
CA HIS A 337 -2.73 -12.78 5.63
C HIS A 337 -3.85 -13.76 6.01
N GLY A 338 -3.50 -14.95 6.47
CA GLY A 338 -4.44 -16.03 6.78
C GLY A 338 -5.18 -15.83 8.10
N GLU A 339 -5.97 -14.76 8.18
CA GLU A 339 -6.69 -14.35 9.38
C GLU A 339 -8.20 -14.58 9.28
N SER A 340 -8.86 -14.71 10.43
CA SER A 340 -10.31 -14.97 10.45
C SER A 340 -11.13 -13.83 9.83
N ARG A 341 -10.71 -12.57 10.00
CA ARG A 341 -11.41 -11.41 9.40
C ARG A 341 -11.39 -11.51 7.88
N VAL A 342 -10.20 -11.66 7.31
CA VAL A 342 -9.97 -11.79 5.87
C VAL A 342 -10.79 -12.94 5.28
N TYR A 343 -10.81 -14.11 5.93
CA TYR A 343 -11.61 -15.24 5.44
C TYR A 343 -13.11 -14.96 5.45
N LYS A 344 -13.64 -14.38 6.53
CA LYS A 344 -15.07 -14.05 6.61
C LYS A 344 -15.47 -13.07 5.51
N GLU A 345 -14.69 -12.02 5.32
CA GLU A 345 -14.96 -10.99 4.31
C GLU A 345 -14.87 -11.54 2.88
N LEU A 346 -13.82 -12.30 2.55
CA LEU A 346 -13.69 -12.92 1.22
C LEU A 346 -14.83 -13.91 0.94
N LEU A 347 -15.18 -14.75 1.92
CA LEU A 347 -16.26 -15.71 1.76
C LEU A 347 -17.64 -15.05 1.66
N ALA A 348 -17.86 -13.93 2.37
CA ALA A 348 -19.08 -13.13 2.23
C ALA A 348 -19.22 -12.54 0.82
N LEU A 349 -18.10 -12.20 0.18
CA LEU A 349 -18.05 -11.76 -1.23
C LEU A 349 -18.13 -12.93 -2.23
N GLY A 350 -18.22 -14.18 -1.76
CA GLY A 350 -18.22 -15.37 -2.60
C GLY A 350 -16.84 -15.72 -3.20
N ILE A 351 -15.77 -15.11 -2.69
CA ILE A 351 -14.40 -15.28 -3.15
C ILE A 351 -13.73 -16.40 -2.37
N LYS A 352 -13.11 -17.37 -3.04
CA LYS A 352 -12.39 -18.48 -2.40
C LYS A 352 -11.02 -18.01 -1.89
N PRO A 353 -10.74 -18.06 -0.56
CA PRO A 353 -9.43 -17.73 -0.03
C PRO A 353 -8.48 -18.93 -0.13
N PHE A 354 -7.56 -18.88 -1.09
CA PHE A 354 -6.41 -19.79 -1.18
C PHE A 354 -5.21 -19.21 -0.43
N ILE A 355 -5.43 -18.88 0.84
CA ILE A 355 -4.43 -18.31 1.75
C ILE A 355 -4.28 -19.31 2.91
N PRO A 356 -3.08 -19.83 3.20
CA PRO A 356 -2.86 -20.67 4.36
C PRO A 356 -2.91 -19.85 5.65
N HIS A 357 -3.32 -20.42 6.78
CA HIS A 357 -3.29 -19.72 8.08
C HIS A 357 -2.11 -20.15 8.95
N GLN A 358 -1.76 -19.30 9.92
CA GLN A 358 -0.83 -19.62 11.01
C GLN A 358 -1.32 -20.78 11.87
N ASN A 359 -0.38 -21.61 12.34
CA ASN A 359 -0.72 -22.73 13.19
C ASN A 359 -0.99 -22.18 14.60
N PHE A 360 -2.23 -22.27 15.07
CA PHE A 360 -2.64 -21.81 16.41
C PHE A 360 -2.25 -22.79 17.53
N HIS A 361 -1.63 -23.92 17.19
CA HIS A 361 -1.34 -25.00 18.12
C HIS A 361 0.16 -25.29 18.12
N GLU A 362 0.78 -25.17 19.30
CA GLU A 362 2.13 -25.68 19.53
C GLU A 362 2.12 -27.21 19.46
N THR A 363 2.94 -27.75 18.57
CA THR A 363 3.10 -29.19 18.39
C THR A 363 4.09 -29.74 19.42
N ASN A 364 3.58 -30.08 20.60
CA ASN A 364 4.32 -30.99 21.49
C ASN A 364 4.19 -32.41 20.96
N ARG A 365 5.28 -32.95 20.37
CA ARG A 365 5.31 -34.30 19.77
C ARG A 365 5.00 -35.42 20.76
N ASN A 366 5.17 -35.18 22.06
CA ASN A 366 4.95 -36.17 23.10
C ASN A 366 3.48 -36.28 23.54
N ILE A 367 2.61 -35.37 23.09
CA ILE A 367 1.19 -35.37 23.42
C ILE A 367 0.35 -35.50 22.14
N TRP A 368 -0.80 -36.19 22.24
CA TRP A 368 -1.77 -36.29 21.16
C TRP A 368 -2.23 -34.91 20.69
N PRO A 369 -2.18 -34.64 19.38
CA PRO A 369 -2.56 -33.33 18.86
C PRO A 369 -4.09 -33.18 18.84
N GLN A 370 -4.59 -31.97 18.59
CA GLN A 370 -6.01 -31.65 18.70
C GLN A 370 -6.88 -32.48 17.73
N GLU A 371 -6.34 -32.89 16.59
CA GLU A 371 -7.06 -33.65 15.56
C GLU A 371 -7.48 -35.05 16.06
N LYS A 372 -6.85 -35.57 17.12
CA LYS A 372 -7.28 -36.81 17.78
C LYS A 372 -8.50 -36.64 18.68
N PHE A 373 -8.92 -35.40 18.96
CA PHE A 373 -10.06 -35.11 19.82
C PHE A 373 -11.26 -34.77 18.96
N ARG A 374 -12.41 -35.38 19.25
CA ARG A 374 -13.66 -35.09 18.54
C ARG A 374 -14.31 -33.86 19.17
N TYR A 375 -14.54 -32.81 18.39
CA TYR A 375 -15.34 -31.68 18.85
C TYR A 375 -16.83 -32.00 18.70
N ASP A 376 -17.59 -31.81 19.77
CA ASP A 376 -19.05 -31.86 19.76
C ASP A 376 -19.59 -30.43 19.76
N ALA A 377 -20.18 -30.03 18.63
CA ALA A 377 -20.71 -28.69 18.44
C ALA A 377 -22.04 -28.43 19.17
N LYS A 378 -22.76 -29.47 19.58
CA LYS A 378 -24.04 -29.31 20.31
C LYS A 378 -23.79 -28.95 21.77
N GLU A 379 -22.86 -29.65 22.40
CA GLU A 379 -22.52 -29.50 23.82
C GLU A 379 -21.34 -28.54 24.08
N ASP A 380 -20.81 -27.88 23.04
CA ASP A 380 -19.59 -27.06 23.04
C ASP A 380 -18.46 -27.69 23.87
N CYS A 381 -18.07 -28.91 23.50
CA CYS A 381 -17.05 -29.67 24.23
C CYS A 381 -16.17 -30.52 23.32
N TYR A 382 -15.01 -30.94 23.83
CA TYR A 382 -14.15 -31.91 23.15
C TYR A 382 -14.21 -33.27 23.85
N ILE A 383 -14.17 -34.34 23.07
CA ILE A 383 -14.13 -35.72 23.56
C ILE A 383 -12.77 -36.30 23.18
N CYS A 384 -12.03 -36.75 24.19
CA CYS A 384 -10.75 -37.40 23.97
C CYS A 384 -10.91 -38.85 23.47
N PRO A 385 -9.84 -39.47 22.94
CA PRO A 385 -9.87 -40.88 22.53
C PRO A 385 -10.22 -41.92 23.62
N ASN A 386 -10.18 -41.54 24.91
CA ASN A 386 -10.60 -42.40 26.04
C ASN A 386 -11.98 -42.00 26.58
N GLY A 387 -12.82 -41.36 25.75
CA GLY A 387 -14.20 -40.99 26.07
C GLY A 387 -14.41 -39.86 27.10
N LYS A 388 -13.36 -39.35 27.75
CA LYS A 388 -13.47 -38.23 28.70
C LYS A 388 -13.73 -36.89 27.99
N VAL A 389 -14.60 -36.08 28.62
CA VAL A 389 -15.06 -34.78 28.10
C VAL A 389 -14.16 -33.65 28.59
N LEU A 390 -13.78 -32.76 27.69
CA LEU A 390 -13.13 -31.49 27.93
C LEU A 390 -14.19 -30.39 27.80
N ARG A 391 -14.49 -29.73 28.91
CA ARG A 391 -15.52 -28.68 28.96
C ARG A 391 -14.91 -27.33 28.69
N TYR A 392 -15.69 -26.43 28.10
CA TYR A 392 -15.33 -25.02 27.98
C TYR A 392 -15.03 -24.41 29.35
N GLN A 393 -14.00 -23.57 29.43
CA GLN A 393 -13.53 -22.93 30.67
C GLN A 393 -13.42 -21.41 30.55
N GLY A 394 -13.67 -20.83 29.37
CA GLY A 394 -13.50 -19.41 29.10
C GLY A 394 -12.69 -19.13 27.83
N CYS A 395 -12.47 -17.85 27.55
CA CYS A 395 -11.64 -17.40 26.44
C CYS A 395 -10.34 -16.76 26.95
N ILE A 396 -9.31 -16.83 26.11
CA ILE A 396 -8.03 -16.13 26.27
C ILE A 396 -7.76 -15.29 25.02
N ASP A 397 -6.62 -14.58 25.00
CA ASP A 397 -6.16 -13.79 23.85
C ASP A 397 -7.24 -12.79 23.39
N ARG A 398 -7.73 -11.99 24.35
CA ARG A 398 -8.80 -10.99 24.13
C ARG A 398 -10.08 -11.58 23.51
N GLY A 399 -10.40 -12.83 23.84
CA GLY A 399 -11.62 -13.49 23.37
C GLY A 399 -11.45 -14.34 22.11
N ILE A 400 -10.25 -14.36 21.50
CA ILE A 400 -10.01 -15.04 20.21
C ILE A 400 -9.96 -16.56 20.36
N MET A 401 -9.47 -17.06 21.50
CA MET A 401 -9.24 -18.49 21.71
C MET A 401 -10.12 -19.02 22.85
N LYS A 402 -11.02 -19.95 22.55
CA LYS A 402 -11.77 -20.73 23.55
C LYS A 402 -10.88 -21.81 24.16
N VAL A 403 -10.93 -21.97 25.48
CA VAL A 403 -10.14 -22.96 26.22
C VAL A 403 -11.05 -24.08 26.73
N TYR A 404 -10.66 -25.33 26.45
CA TYR A 404 -11.35 -26.54 26.91
C TYR A 404 -10.41 -27.36 27.75
N ARG A 405 -10.86 -27.82 28.92
CA ARG A 405 -10.04 -28.63 29.83
C ARG A 405 -10.76 -29.88 30.31
N THR A 406 -10.01 -30.97 30.45
CA THR A 406 -10.44 -32.13 31.24
C THR A 406 -10.42 -31.78 32.73
N ARG A 407 -11.23 -32.47 33.54
CA ARG A 407 -11.05 -32.43 34.99
C ARG A 407 -9.72 -33.11 35.35
N PRO A 408 -8.89 -32.56 36.26
CA PRO A 408 -7.59 -33.16 36.61
C PRO A 408 -7.69 -34.62 37.06
N ARG A 409 -8.73 -34.94 37.85
CA ARG A 409 -9.08 -36.29 38.29
C ARG A 409 -9.28 -37.30 37.15
N ASP A 410 -9.82 -36.88 36.00
CA ASP A 410 -9.99 -37.78 34.85
C ASP A 410 -8.67 -38.11 34.13
N CYS A 411 -7.60 -37.35 34.40
CA CYS A 411 -6.27 -37.56 33.81
C CYS A 411 -5.25 -38.14 34.80
N LYS A 412 -5.52 -38.08 36.11
CA LYS A 412 -4.61 -38.57 37.15
C LYS A 412 -4.33 -40.08 37.00
N ASP A 413 -5.37 -40.86 36.80
CA ASP A 413 -5.32 -42.34 36.71
C ASP A 413 -5.50 -42.86 35.28
N CYS A 414 -5.20 -42.03 34.27
CA CYS A 414 -5.43 -42.39 32.87
C CYS A 414 -4.29 -43.27 32.32
N PRO A 415 -4.58 -44.39 31.63
CA PRO A 415 -3.56 -45.26 31.01
C PRO A 415 -2.68 -44.53 29.99
N TYR A 416 -3.19 -43.45 29.39
CA TYR A 416 -2.52 -42.68 28.34
C TYR A 416 -1.98 -41.33 28.85
N LYS A 417 -1.71 -41.20 30.16
CA LYS A 417 -1.32 -39.94 30.81
C LYS A 417 -0.14 -39.25 30.11
N SER A 418 0.94 -39.98 29.83
CA SER A 418 2.14 -39.48 29.14
C SER A 418 1.86 -38.93 27.74
N GLN A 419 0.87 -39.50 27.05
CA GLN A 419 0.49 -39.11 25.69
C GLN A 419 -0.64 -38.07 25.67
N ARG A 420 -1.18 -37.67 26.82
CA ARG A 420 -2.41 -36.88 26.89
C ARG A 420 -2.23 -35.53 27.58
N THR A 421 -1.36 -35.41 28.57
CA THR A 421 -1.10 -34.14 29.25
C THR A 421 0.34 -34.05 29.77
N THR A 422 0.93 -32.86 29.74
CA THR A 422 2.22 -32.55 30.39
C THR A 422 2.07 -32.11 31.84
N SER A 423 0.87 -31.72 32.29
CA SER A 423 0.62 -31.26 33.66
C SER A 423 -0.44 -32.11 34.35
N GLU A 424 -0.09 -32.62 35.52
CA GLU A 424 -0.97 -33.42 36.38
C GLU A 424 -2.02 -32.58 37.10
N LYS A 425 -1.73 -31.30 37.35
CA LYS A 425 -2.60 -30.39 38.12
C LYS A 425 -3.73 -29.80 37.28
N VAL A 426 -3.47 -29.53 36.00
CA VAL A 426 -4.41 -28.81 35.11
C VAL A 426 -5.15 -29.77 34.16
N GLY A 427 -4.58 -30.96 33.90
CA GLY A 427 -5.12 -31.90 32.91
C GLY A 427 -4.90 -31.42 31.47
N ARG A 428 -5.44 -32.18 30.50
CA ARG A 428 -5.32 -31.83 29.08
C ARG A 428 -6.13 -30.58 28.77
N THR A 429 -5.44 -29.59 28.21
CA THR A 429 -6.03 -28.34 27.71
C THR A 429 -5.98 -28.32 26.17
N ILE A 430 -7.11 -27.97 25.55
CA ILE A 430 -7.22 -27.69 24.11
C ILE A 430 -7.65 -26.23 23.94
N LYS A 431 -6.97 -25.51 23.06
CA LYS A 431 -7.35 -24.15 22.66
C LYS A 431 -8.01 -24.25 21.29
N ARG A 432 -9.17 -23.65 21.07
CA ARG A 432 -9.86 -23.62 19.77
C ARG A 432 -10.15 -22.17 19.41
N HIS A 433 -9.81 -21.75 18.20
CA HIS A 433 -10.18 -20.42 17.73
C HIS A 433 -11.72 -20.27 17.71
N VAL A 434 -12.25 -19.10 18.08
CA VAL A 434 -13.71 -18.83 18.05
C VAL A 434 -14.32 -19.15 16.68
N ASP A 435 -13.62 -18.75 15.63
CA ASP A 435 -13.96 -18.99 14.22
C ASP A 435 -13.34 -20.26 13.62
N ALA A 436 -13.04 -21.28 14.41
CA ALA A 436 -12.40 -22.52 13.93
C ALA A 436 -13.14 -23.18 12.74
N ARG A 437 -14.46 -23.02 12.64
CA ARG A 437 -15.23 -23.52 11.47
C ARG A 437 -14.78 -22.88 10.16
N VAL A 438 -14.41 -21.60 10.17
CA VAL A 438 -13.92 -20.87 8.99
C VAL A 438 -12.55 -21.42 8.59
N PHE A 439 -11.64 -21.58 9.55
CA PHE A 439 -10.32 -22.18 9.31
C PHE A 439 -10.43 -23.61 8.76
N GLU A 440 -11.25 -24.46 9.37
CA GLU A 440 -11.51 -25.84 8.92
C GLU A 440 -12.12 -25.89 7.50
N TYR A 441 -12.91 -24.88 7.12
CA TYR A 441 -13.42 -24.75 5.76
C TYR A 441 -12.30 -24.36 4.78
N VAL A 442 -11.47 -23.37 5.13
CA VAL A 442 -10.32 -22.96 4.31
C VAL A 442 -9.32 -24.11 4.15
N ASP A 443 -9.03 -24.88 5.20
CA ASP A 443 -8.18 -26.08 5.13
C ASP A 443 -8.71 -27.11 4.14
N ARG A 444 -10.03 -27.29 4.06
CA ARG A 444 -10.67 -28.15 3.05
C ARG A 444 -10.55 -27.57 1.65
N LEU A 445 -10.64 -26.25 1.49
CA LEU A 445 -10.41 -25.58 0.20
C LEU A 445 -8.97 -25.74 -0.28
N LEU A 446 -7.99 -25.58 0.61
CA LEU A 446 -6.56 -25.67 0.28
C LEU A 446 -6.11 -27.07 -0.17
N LYS A 447 -6.89 -28.11 0.14
CA LYS A 447 -6.63 -29.49 -0.31
C LYS A 447 -7.11 -29.76 -1.74
N ARG A 448 -7.94 -28.88 -2.31
CA ARG A 448 -8.49 -29.05 -3.66
C ARG A 448 -7.43 -28.79 -4.75
N PRO A 449 -7.58 -29.34 -5.96
CA PRO A 449 -6.63 -29.12 -7.04
C PRO A 449 -6.47 -27.63 -7.41
N GLU A 450 -7.53 -26.83 -7.37
CA GLU A 450 -7.47 -25.40 -7.73
C GLU A 450 -6.54 -24.60 -6.80
N ALA A 451 -6.41 -25.03 -5.54
CA ALA A 451 -5.50 -24.39 -4.59
C ALA A 451 -4.01 -24.59 -4.97
N ARG A 452 -3.69 -25.69 -5.66
CA ARG A 452 -2.32 -25.94 -6.15
C ARG A 452 -1.97 -24.97 -7.28
N GLU A 453 -2.90 -24.69 -8.18
CA GLU A 453 -2.74 -23.70 -9.24
C GLU A 453 -2.58 -22.29 -8.67
N ALA A 454 -3.45 -21.92 -7.72
CA ALA A 454 -3.35 -20.66 -6.98
C ALA A 454 -1.98 -20.48 -6.29
N ALA A 455 -1.43 -21.53 -5.70
CA ALA A 455 -0.09 -21.50 -5.10
C ALA A 455 1.05 -21.33 -6.13
N ILE A 456 0.86 -21.78 -7.38
CA ILE A 456 1.80 -21.54 -8.50
C ILE A 456 1.68 -20.09 -8.97
N TRP A 457 0.46 -19.58 -9.15
CA TRP A 457 0.23 -18.19 -9.54
C TRP A 457 0.77 -17.20 -8.51
N ARG A 458 0.61 -17.48 -7.21
CA ARG A 458 1.20 -16.67 -6.14
C ARG A 458 2.72 -16.59 -6.23
N ARG A 459 3.41 -17.70 -6.50
CA ARG A 459 4.88 -17.71 -6.64
C ARG A 459 5.36 -17.04 -7.93
N THR A 460 4.61 -17.19 -9.01
CA THR A 460 5.04 -16.67 -10.34
C THR A 460 4.57 -15.24 -10.61
N GLY A 461 3.56 -14.75 -9.90
CA GLY A 461 3.04 -13.39 -10.04
C GLY A 461 3.81 -12.40 -9.17
N PRO A 462 3.38 -12.17 -7.91
CA PRO A 462 3.98 -11.19 -7.01
C PRO A 462 5.52 -11.29 -6.86
N GLU A 463 6.11 -12.46 -6.63
CA GLU A 463 7.58 -12.56 -6.45
C GLU A 463 8.35 -12.06 -7.67
N THR A 464 7.85 -12.36 -8.88
CA THR A 464 8.46 -11.89 -10.13
C THR A 464 8.27 -10.39 -10.31
N VAL A 465 7.07 -9.88 -10.01
CA VAL A 465 6.77 -8.43 -10.03
C VAL A 465 7.71 -7.68 -9.07
N PHE A 466 7.89 -8.17 -7.84
CA PHE A 466 8.76 -7.51 -6.87
C PHE A 466 10.24 -7.59 -7.23
N GLY A 467 10.69 -8.74 -7.76
CA GLY A 467 12.06 -8.88 -8.27
C GLY A 467 12.34 -7.86 -9.36
N GLU A 468 11.48 -7.80 -10.39
CA GLU A 468 11.60 -6.82 -11.47
C GLU A 468 11.58 -5.37 -10.96
N ALA A 469 10.65 -5.04 -10.05
CA ALA A 469 10.52 -3.70 -9.51
C ALA A 469 11.80 -3.24 -8.79
N LYS A 470 12.45 -4.15 -8.06
CA LYS A 470 13.68 -3.86 -7.30
C LYS A 470 14.94 -3.83 -8.17
N GLU A 471 15.08 -4.74 -9.13
CA GLU A 471 16.27 -4.80 -9.97
C GLU A 471 16.26 -3.78 -11.10
N TYR A 472 15.12 -3.58 -11.77
CA TYR A 472 15.06 -2.82 -13.02
C TYR A 472 14.32 -1.49 -12.91
N HIS A 473 13.56 -1.25 -11.84
CA HIS A 473 12.70 -0.07 -11.70
C HIS A 473 12.99 0.78 -10.44
N GLY A 474 14.08 0.48 -9.72
CA GLY A 474 14.57 1.32 -8.62
C GLY A 474 13.75 1.24 -7.32
N LEU A 475 12.91 0.22 -7.12
CA LEU A 475 12.01 0.13 -5.96
C LEU A 475 12.67 -0.39 -4.66
N ARG A 476 14.00 -0.57 -4.63
CA ARG A 476 14.71 -0.97 -3.39
C ARG A 476 14.61 0.09 -2.29
N ARG A 477 14.57 1.36 -2.71
CA ARG A 477 14.52 2.52 -1.83
C ARG A 477 13.51 3.52 -2.37
N ALA A 478 12.77 4.14 -1.47
CA ALA A 478 11.92 5.27 -1.78
C ALA A 478 12.80 6.41 -2.32
N LYS A 479 12.41 6.97 -3.45
CA LYS A 479 13.00 8.17 -4.04
C LYS A 479 12.47 9.41 -3.32
N PHE A 480 11.17 9.40 -3.01
CA PHE A 480 10.47 10.49 -2.33
C PHE A 480 10.25 10.17 -0.84
N ARG A 481 9.71 11.15 -0.12
CA ARG A 481 9.37 11.08 1.31
C ARG A 481 7.87 11.32 1.47
N GLY A 482 7.27 10.78 2.51
CA GLY A 482 5.82 10.81 2.71
C GLY A 482 5.10 9.70 1.95
N LEU A 483 4.00 9.21 2.54
CA LEU A 483 3.25 8.06 2.03
C LEU A 483 2.70 8.31 0.62
N GLU A 484 2.18 9.51 0.37
CA GLU A 484 1.60 9.94 -0.92
C GLU A 484 2.63 9.81 -2.05
N HIS A 485 3.81 10.41 -1.90
CA HIS A 485 4.82 10.41 -2.96
C HIS A 485 5.51 9.05 -3.14
N VAL A 486 5.58 8.22 -2.10
CA VAL A 486 6.01 6.83 -2.23
C VAL A 486 4.96 6.02 -3.01
N LYS A 487 3.67 6.26 -2.77
CA LYS A 487 2.58 5.66 -3.55
C LYS A 487 2.67 6.04 -5.03
N GLU A 488 2.97 7.31 -5.36
CA GLU A 488 3.22 7.71 -6.76
C GLU A 488 4.35 6.91 -7.41
N GLN A 489 5.47 6.71 -6.69
CA GLN A 489 6.60 5.91 -7.17
C GLN A 489 6.19 4.46 -7.45
N CYS A 490 5.44 3.84 -6.54
CA CYS A 490 4.90 2.49 -6.69
C CYS A 490 3.95 2.39 -7.90
N LEU A 491 3.03 3.34 -8.05
CA LEU A 491 2.09 3.40 -9.18
C LEU A 491 2.81 3.54 -10.53
N LEU A 492 3.81 4.42 -10.64
CA LEU A 492 4.61 4.57 -11.86
C LEU A 492 5.45 3.32 -12.17
N THR A 493 5.98 2.66 -11.13
CA THR A 493 6.70 1.39 -11.27
C THR A 493 5.78 0.31 -11.81
N ALA A 494 4.60 0.13 -11.20
CA ALA A 494 3.61 -0.85 -11.64
C ALA A 494 3.06 -0.54 -13.04
N THR A 495 2.89 0.74 -13.37
CA THR A 495 2.51 1.19 -14.72
C THR A 495 3.56 0.78 -15.75
N ALA A 496 4.85 1.04 -15.49
CA ALA A 496 5.93 0.65 -16.37
C ALA A 496 6.01 -0.88 -16.53
N GLN A 497 5.79 -1.63 -15.45
CA GLN A 497 5.75 -3.09 -15.46
C GLN A 497 4.60 -3.66 -16.29
N ASN A 498 3.41 -3.06 -16.19
CA ASN A 498 2.24 -3.43 -16.98
C ASN A 498 2.46 -3.15 -18.46
N ILE A 499 3.01 -1.98 -18.83
CA ILE A 499 3.34 -1.66 -20.22
C ILE A 499 4.36 -2.66 -20.78
N LYS A 500 5.43 -2.99 -20.04
CA LYS A 500 6.40 -4.02 -20.45
C LYS A 500 5.74 -5.39 -20.69
N ARG A 501 4.81 -5.79 -19.82
CA ARG A 501 4.03 -7.05 -19.98
C ARG A 501 3.13 -6.99 -21.21
N MET A 502 2.46 -5.87 -21.43
CA MET A 502 1.56 -5.64 -22.57
C MET A 502 2.32 -5.71 -23.89
N VAL A 503 3.45 -4.99 -24.01
CA VAL A 503 4.34 -5.07 -25.17
C VAL A 503 4.80 -6.51 -25.40
N LYS A 504 5.32 -7.18 -24.36
CA LYS A 504 5.78 -8.57 -24.47
C LYS A 504 4.67 -9.54 -24.90
N ALA A 505 3.43 -9.31 -24.48
CA ALA A 505 2.29 -10.15 -24.83
C ALA A 505 1.83 -9.93 -26.28
N LEU A 506 1.80 -8.67 -26.73
CA LEU A 506 1.23 -8.31 -28.04
C LEU A 506 2.25 -8.36 -29.19
N THR A 507 3.54 -8.23 -28.92
CA THR A 507 4.58 -8.27 -29.98
C THR A 507 5.24 -9.64 -30.15
N ARG A 508 5.04 -10.58 -29.22
CA ARG A 508 5.55 -11.96 -29.36
C ARG A 508 4.63 -12.81 -30.24
N ARG A 509 5.20 -13.48 -31.25
CA ARG A 509 4.48 -14.36 -32.20
C ARG A 509 3.85 -15.63 -31.59
N LYS A 510 4.20 -16.02 -30.36
CA LYS A 510 3.58 -17.16 -29.66
C LYS A 510 3.24 -16.79 -28.21
N PRO A 511 2.00 -17.02 -27.75
CA PRO A 511 1.65 -16.88 -26.34
C PRO A 511 2.46 -17.89 -25.50
N PRO A 512 2.74 -17.60 -24.22
CA PRO A 512 3.47 -18.51 -23.35
C PRO A 512 2.71 -19.84 -23.17
N LYS A 513 3.42 -20.97 -23.36
CA LYS A 513 2.89 -22.36 -23.36
C LYS A 513 2.06 -22.77 -22.13
N VAL A 514 2.18 -22.06 -21.00
CA VAL A 514 1.52 -22.40 -19.73
C VAL A 514 0.01 -22.08 -19.73
N ARG A 515 -0.52 -21.38 -20.74
CA ARG A 515 -1.85 -20.74 -20.66
C ARG A 515 -2.81 -21.01 -21.82
N GLU A 516 -2.48 -21.94 -22.73
CA GLU A 516 -3.43 -22.44 -23.75
C GLU A 516 -4.68 -23.09 -23.13
N ALA A 517 -4.59 -23.64 -21.91
CA ALA A 517 -5.71 -24.26 -21.21
C ALA A 517 -6.68 -23.26 -20.54
N ALA A 518 -6.30 -21.97 -20.40
CA ALA A 518 -7.06 -20.97 -19.64
C ALA A 518 -7.71 -19.88 -20.53
N MET A 519 -7.40 -19.85 -21.83
CA MET A 519 -8.14 -19.02 -22.78
C MET A 519 -9.41 -19.75 -23.21
N PRO A 520 -10.61 -19.34 -22.79
CA PRO A 520 -11.80 -19.82 -23.47
C PRO A 520 -11.73 -19.33 -24.93
N ALA A 521 -11.71 -20.27 -25.86
CA ALA A 521 -11.89 -20.00 -27.28
C ALA A 521 -13.33 -19.50 -27.52
N ARG A 522 -13.61 -18.23 -27.17
CA ARG A 522 -14.75 -17.37 -27.58
C ARG A 522 -14.98 -16.27 -26.55
N THR A 523 -14.26 -15.15 -26.66
CA THR A 523 -14.65 -13.92 -25.92
C THR A 523 -14.37 -12.65 -26.71
N LEU A 524 -14.64 -12.65 -28.03
CA LEU A 524 -14.69 -11.42 -28.83
C LEU A 524 -16.13 -11.00 -29.20
N LYS A 525 -17.17 -11.76 -28.80
CA LYS A 525 -18.57 -11.43 -29.15
C LYS A 525 -19.55 -11.31 -27.97
N ALA A 526 -19.14 -11.55 -26.72
CA ALA A 526 -20.05 -11.56 -25.57
C ALA A 526 -20.12 -10.24 -24.77
N ASN A 527 -19.15 -9.33 -24.92
CA ASN A 527 -19.06 -8.12 -24.11
C ASN A 527 -20.02 -6.98 -24.51
N GLN A 528 -20.94 -7.20 -25.44
CA GLN A 528 -21.97 -6.21 -25.79
C GLN A 528 -23.36 -6.46 -25.18
N VAL A 529 -23.63 -7.59 -24.50
CA VAL A 529 -25.02 -7.96 -24.15
C VAL A 529 -25.30 -8.17 -22.64
N GLN A 530 -24.31 -8.25 -21.75
CA GLN A 530 -24.55 -8.61 -20.33
C GLN A 530 -24.43 -7.48 -19.29
N THR A 531 -24.42 -6.20 -19.68
CA THR A 531 -24.31 -5.08 -18.73
C THR A 531 -25.62 -4.71 -18.01
N ARG A 532 -26.77 -5.32 -18.34
CA ARG A 532 -28.07 -4.95 -17.75
C ARG A 532 -28.62 -5.84 -16.64
N SER A 533 -28.22 -7.12 -16.52
CA SER A 533 -28.88 -8.03 -15.54
C SER A 533 -28.20 -8.06 -14.16
N SER A 534 -26.90 -7.78 -14.09
CA SER A 534 -26.11 -7.90 -12.85
C SER A 534 -26.33 -6.78 -11.83
N PHE A 535 -26.91 -5.65 -12.26
CA PHE A 535 -27.24 -4.51 -11.38
C PHE A 535 -28.42 -4.82 -10.44
N SER A 536 -29.38 -5.65 -10.87
CA SER A 536 -30.59 -5.97 -10.09
C SER A 536 -30.33 -6.90 -8.90
N LEU A 537 -29.37 -7.82 -9.02
CA LEU A 537 -29.05 -8.82 -7.98
C LEU A 537 -28.20 -8.25 -6.82
N ILE A 538 -27.45 -7.18 -7.05
CA ILE A 538 -26.64 -6.54 -6.02
C ILE A 538 -27.52 -5.61 -5.17
N GLN A 539 -28.50 -4.92 -5.78
CA GLN A 539 -29.47 -4.12 -5.03
C GLN A 539 -30.42 -4.97 -4.18
N SER A 540 -30.88 -6.13 -4.66
CA SER A 540 -31.83 -6.99 -3.92
C SER A 540 -31.21 -7.67 -2.69
N ASN A 541 -29.91 -7.98 -2.71
CA ASN A 541 -29.23 -8.62 -1.58
C ASN A 541 -28.83 -7.62 -0.48
N LEU A 542 -28.66 -6.34 -0.81
CA LEU A 542 -28.43 -5.28 0.18
C LEU A 542 -29.73 -4.82 0.87
N THR A 543 -30.89 -4.87 0.18
CA THR A 543 -32.18 -4.50 0.79
C THR A 543 -32.71 -5.55 1.76
N ALA A 544 -32.40 -6.84 1.56
CA ALA A 544 -32.80 -7.93 2.46
C ALA A 544 -32.08 -7.93 3.82
N LEU A 545 -30.99 -7.15 3.96
CA LEU A 545 -30.23 -6.99 5.21
C LEU A 545 -30.68 -5.78 6.05
N CYS A 546 -31.56 -4.93 5.53
CA CYS A 546 -32.02 -3.71 6.21
C CYS A 546 -33.45 -3.79 6.78
N SER A 547 -34.15 -4.91 6.62
CA SER A 547 -35.51 -5.11 7.16
C SER A 547 -35.48 -5.90 8.48
N GLY A 548 -35.05 -5.23 9.54
CA GLY A 548 -35.17 -5.67 10.94
C GLY A 548 -35.08 -4.43 11.85
N PRO A 549 -35.95 -4.27 12.87
CA PRO A 549 -36.18 -2.99 13.49
C PRO A 549 -35.05 -2.67 14.47
N ILE A 550 -34.19 -1.71 14.11
CA ILE A 550 -33.30 -1.06 15.06
C ILE A 550 -33.52 0.45 14.94
N VAL A 551 -34.07 0.97 16.02
CA VAL A 551 -34.26 2.38 16.35
C VAL A 551 -32.91 3.08 16.38
N PHE A 552 -32.66 3.96 15.42
CA PHE A 552 -31.76 5.10 15.60
C PHE A 552 -32.42 6.30 14.91
N GLN A 553 -33.18 7.06 15.71
CA GLN A 553 -33.63 8.40 15.35
C GLN A 553 -32.42 9.33 15.24
N ARG A 554 -32.45 10.17 14.19
CA ARG A 554 -32.01 11.59 14.11
C ARG A 554 -30.67 11.94 14.80
N ALA A 555 -29.68 12.50 14.12
CA ALA A 555 -29.81 13.74 13.37
C ALA A 555 -28.72 13.89 12.32
N ILE A 556 -29.13 14.17 11.08
CA ILE A 556 -28.38 14.96 10.11
C ILE A 556 -29.14 16.28 10.04
N ALA A 557 -28.49 17.34 10.50
CA ALA A 557 -28.71 18.72 10.11
C ALA A 557 -27.31 19.33 9.96
#